data_AF-A0A2I0LF46-F1
#
_entry.id   AF-A0A2I0LF46-F1
#
_cell.length_a   1.000
_cell.length_b   1.000
_cell.length_c   1.000
_cell.angle_alpha   90.00
_cell.angle_beta   90.00
_cell.angle_gamma   90.00
#
_symmetry.space_group_name_H-M   'P 1'
#
loop_
_entity.id
_entity.type
_entity.pdbx_description
1 polymer ?
#
loop_
_entity_poly.entity_id
_entity_poly.type
_entity_poly.pdbx_seq_one_letter_code
_entity_poly.pdbx_strand_id
1 'polypeptide(L)'
;MPPVQHFVRAEMLPSGYLIRPCEGGGSIIRIVDHMDLEPWSVPEVLRPLYESSTMLAQKTTMAALRQLRQIAQEVSQSNVSSGWGRRPAALRALSQRLSRGFNEALNGFNDEGWSVMGNDGIDDVTILVNSSPEKLMGLNLTFTNGFSAVSSAVLCARASMLLQNVPPAVLLRFLREHRSEWADNSIDAYSAAAVKAGPCSLPGSRVGSFGGQVILPLANTIEHEEFLEVIKLEGIGHCPEDSMMPRDIFFLQLCSGVDENAVGTCAELIFAPIDASFADDAPLLPSGFRIIPLDSGKEASSPNRTLDLASSLEIGSAGNRTSNDLSAASGCTRSVMTIAFEFAFESHMQEHVASMARQYVRSIISSVQRVALALSPSNLSSHAGLRTPLGTPEAQTLARWICHSYRCYLGVELLKLNNEGGESTLKSLWHHSDAIMCCSLK
;
A
#
# COMPACT_ATOMS: atom_id res chain seq x y z
N MET A 1 22.53 20.61 9.15
CA MET A 1 22.36 20.25 7.72
C MET A 1 21.97 21.49 6.95
N PRO A 2 22.42 21.67 5.69
CA PRO A 2 22.00 22.79 4.87
C PRO A 2 20.50 22.71 4.52
N PRO A 3 19.84 23.85 4.28
CA PRO A 3 18.46 23.87 3.79
C PRO A 3 18.38 23.23 2.41
N VAL A 4 17.35 22.42 2.19
CA VAL A 4 17.09 21.74 0.90
C VAL A 4 16.00 22.52 0.18
N GLN A 5 16.24 22.88 -1.07
CA GLN A 5 15.28 23.64 -1.87
C GLN A 5 14.00 22.81 -2.03
N HIS A 6 12.83 23.45 -1.86
CA HIS A 6 11.51 22.81 -1.93
C HIS A 6 11.20 21.80 -0.81
N PHE A 7 11.98 21.76 0.27
CA PHE A 7 11.72 20.92 1.43
C PHE A 7 11.74 21.75 2.73
N VAL A 8 10.65 21.69 3.49
CA VAL A 8 10.57 22.27 4.83
C VAL A 8 10.91 21.19 5.84
N ARG A 9 11.94 21.42 6.66
CA ARG A 9 12.33 20.51 7.73
C ARG A 9 11.52 20.85 8.98
N ALA A 10 10.88 19.85 9.56
CA ALA A 10 10.35 19.97 10.92
C ALA A 10 11.48 20.22 11.93
N GLU A 11 11.20 21.01 12.97
CA GLU A 11 12.09 21.19 14.10
C GLU A 11 11.85 20.07 15.13
N MET A 12 12.90 19.31 15.44
CA MET A 12 12.86 18.30 16.50
C MET A 12 13.22 18.95 17.82
N LEU A 13 12.25 19.02 18.73
CA LEU A 13 12.40 19.54 20.08
C LEU A 13 12.80 18.40 21.03
N PRO A 14 13.14 18.68 22.31
CA PRO A 14 13.59 17.66 23.26
C PRO A 14 12.64 16.46 23.32
N SER A 15 13.12 15.35 22.75
CA SER A 15 12.42 14.08 22.60
C SER A 15 13.26 12.96 23.22
N GLY A 16 12.65 11.84 23.58
CA GLY A 16 13.38 10.74 24.20
C GLY A 16 12.52 9.56 24.58
N TYR A 17 13.15 8.54 25.14
CA TYR A 17 12.47 7.33 25.58
C TYR A 17 12.96 6.87 26.96
N LEU A 18 12.06 6.25 27.71
CA LEU A 18 12.33 5.61 29.00
C LEU A 18 11.92 4.14 28.91
N ILE A 19 12.89 3.26 29.09
CA ILE A 19 12.67 1.81 29.13
C ILE A 19 12.78 1.37 30.60
N ARG A 20 11.75 0.71 31.11
CA ARG A 20 11.73 0.12 32.45
C ARG A 20 11.45 -1.37 32.38
N PRO A 21 12.28 -2.23 33.01
CA PRO A 21 11.97 -3.64 33.11
C PRO A 21 10.70 -3.84 33.97
N CYS A 22 9.96 -4.90 33.69
CA CYS A 22 8.79 -5.32 34.45
C CYS A 22 9.00 -6.71 35.03
N GLU A 23 8.39 -6.95 36.20
CA GLU A 23 8.27 -8.30 36.74
C GLU A 23 7.47 -9.16 35.75
N GLY A 24 8.06 -10.26 35.27
CA GLY A 24 7.48 -11.09 34.20
C GLY A 24 8.24 -11.06 32.86
N GLY A 25 9.42 -10.42 32.78
CA GLY A 25 10.30 -10.51 31.60
C GLY A 25 9.93 -9.57 30.44
N GLY A 26 8.99 -8.65 30.66
CA GLY A 26 8.66 -7.57 29.72
C GLY A 26 9.34 -6.25 30.08
N SER A 27 9.13 -5.24 29.23
CA SER A 27 9.57 -3.85 29.46
C SER A 27 8.44 -2.88 29.16
N ILE A 28 8.28 -1.85 30.00
CA ILE A 28 7.47 -0.68 29.69
C ILE A 28 8.35 0.33 28.97
N ILE A 29 7.96 0.69 27.75
CA ILE A 29 8.63 1.71 26.94
C ILE A 29 7.72 2.94 26.92
N ARG A 30 8.25 4.10 27.34
CA ARG A 30 7.57 5.40 27.22
C ARG A 30 8.36 6.26 26.26
N ILE A 31 7.72 6.74 25.21
CA ILE A 31 8.35 7.58 24.18
C ILE A 31 7.68 8.95 24.23
N VAL A 32 8.51 9.99 24.16
CA VAL A 32 8.09 11.38 24.08
C VAL A 32 8.68 11.95 22.80
N ASP A 33 7.81 12.25 21.84
CA ASP A 33 8.16 12.88 20.57
C ASP A 33 7.61 14.30 20.56
N HIS A 34 8.51 15.26 20.38
CA HIS A 34 8.18 16.68 20.31
C HIS A 34 8.71 17.25 19.01
N MET A 35 7.80 17.58 18.09
CA MET A 35 8.12 18.10 16.76
C MET A 35 7.30 19.36 16.47
N ASP A 36 7.95 20.39 15.97
CA ASP A 36 7.28 21.51 15.30
C ASP A 36 7.31 21.26 13.79
N LEU A 37 6.12 21.10 13.21
CA LEU A 37 5.94 20.79 11.79
C LEU A 37 5.71 22.03 10.93
N GLU A 38 5.66 23.23 11.53
CA GLU A 38 5.34 24.50 10.86
C GLU A 38 4.20 24.35 9.83
N PRO A 39 2.98 23.92 10.21
CA PRO A 39 1.90 23.59 9.26
C PRO A 39 1.48 24.75 8.35
N TRP A 40 1.82 25.99 8.69
CA TRP A 40 1.59 27.17 7.86
C TRP A 40 2.51 27.26 6.65
N SER A 41 3.64 26.54 6.65
CA SER A 41 4.62 26.47 5.56
C SER A 41 4.19 25.56 4.41
N VAL A 42 3.19 24.69 4.63
CA VAL A 42 2.71 23.72 3.64
C VAL A 42 1.41 24.21 2.95
N PRO A 43 1.14 23.77 1.71
CA PRO A 43 -0.11 24.08 1.01
C PRO A 43 -1.35 23.71 1.82
N GLU A 44 -2.41 24.53 1.72
CA GLU A 44 -3.64 24.39 2.51
C GLU A 44 -4.28 22.99 2.41
N VAL A 45 -4.24 22.37 1.23
CA VAL A 45 -4.78 21.02 1.01
C VAL A 45 -4.03 19.94 1.82
N LEU A 46 -2.73 20.13 2.08
CA LEU A 46 -1.90 19.18 2.82
C LEU A 46 -1.81 19.50 4.32
N ARG A 47 -2.17 20.73 4.70
CA ARG A 47 -2.08 21.25 6.07
C ARG A 47 -2.66 20.30 7.14
N PRO A 48 -3.80 19.63 6.94
CA PRO A 48 -4.34 18.68 7.93
C PRO A 48 -3.35 17.58 8.36
N LEU A 49 -2.42 17.18 7.49
CA LEU A 49 -1.38 16.17 7.80
C LEU A 49 -0.35 16.68 8.83
N TYR A 50 -0.18 17.99 8.94
CA TYR A 50 0.87 18.64 9.73
C TYR A 50 0.31 19.46 10.90
N GLU A 51 -1.01 19.69 10.96
CA GLU A 51 -1.67 20.41 12.07
C GLU A 51 -1.58 19.64 13.39
N SER A 52 -1.57 18.31 13.34
CA SER A 52 -1.43 17.46 14.52
C SER A 52 -0.08 16.76 14.52
N SER A 53 0.90 17.35 15.23
CA SER A 53 2.18 16.69 15.50
C SER A 53 1.98 15.38 16.27
N THR A 54 0.92 15.26 17.09
CA THR A 54 0.56 14.04 17.80
C THR A 54 0.21 12.89 16.86
N MET A 55 -0.58 13.13 15.81
CA MET A 55 -0.97 12.08 14.86
C MET A 55 0.25 11.57 14.06
N LEU A 56 1.10 12.49 13.60
CA LEU A 56 2.30 12.13 12.84
C LEU A 56 3.33 11.40 13.73
N ALA A 57 3.55 11.93 14.95
CA ALA A 57 4.39 11.29 15.96
C ALA A 57 3.89 9.88 16.24
N GLN A 58 2.63 9.75 16.68
CA GLN A 58 2.00 8.47 16.99
C GLN A 58 2.15 7.46 15.86
N LYS A 59 1.89 7.84 14.60
CA LYS A 59 2.07 6.96 13.44
C LYS A 59 3.50 6.43 13.32
N THR A 60 4.49 7.32 13.45
CA THR A 60 5.92 6.99 13.34
C THR A 60 6.35 6.09 14.51
N THR A 61 5.98 6.47 15.74
CA THR A 61 6.31 5.74 16.97
C THR A 61 5.67 4.36 17.00
N MET A 62 4.39 4.25 16.63
CA MET A 62 3.69 2.98 16.58
C MET A 62 4.30 2.04 15.54
N ALA A 63 4.64 2.53 14.35
CA ALA A 63 5.34 1.72 13.35
C ALA A 63 6.68 1.18 13.88
N ALA A 64 7.48 2.03 14.54
CA ALA A 64 8.74 1.62 15.15
C ALA A 64 8.55 0.56 16.26
N LEU A 65 7.56 0.75 17.14
CA LEU A 65 7.25 -0.20 18.21
C LEU A 65 6.75 -1.55 17.66
N ARG A 66 5.94 -1.55 16.61
CA ARG A 66 5.50 -2.77 15.92
C ARG A 66 6.69 -3.53 15.34
N GLN A 67 7.62 -2.83 14.68
CA GLN A 67 8.84 -3.44 14.16
C GLN A 67 9.71 -4.04 15.28
N LEU A 68 9.90 -3.33 16.39
CA LEU A 68 10.65 -3.83 17.55
C LEU A 68 10.00 -5.07 18.16
N ARG A 69 8.66 -5.07 18.29
CA ARG A 69 7.89 -6.22 18.76
C ARG A 69 8.07 -7.43 17.84
N GLN A 70 8.03 -7.22 16.52
CA GLN A 70 8.26 -8.28 15.54
C GLN A 70 9.67 -8.86 15.66
N ILE A 71 10.70 -8.02 15.76
CA ILE A 71 12.10 -8.45 15.96
C ILE A 71 12.23 -9.28 17.25
N ALA A 72 11.68 -8.80 18.36
CA ALA A 72 11.77 -9.49 19.65
C ALA A 72 11.11 -10.88 19.62
N GLN A 73 9.99 -11.02 18.92
CA GLN A 73 9.30 -12.30 18.77
C GLN A 73 10.07 -13.27 17.87
N GLU A 74 10.62 -12.81 16.75
CA GLU A 74 11.46 -13.64 15.86
C GLU A 74 12.69 -14.19 16.57
N VAL A 75 13.32 -13.38 17.44
CA VAL A 75 14.47 -13.81 18.26
C VAL A 75 14.04 -14.86 19.31
N SER A 76 12.80 -14.77 19.80
CA SER A 76 12.25 -15.66 20.83
C SER A 76 11.70 -16.98 20.27
N GLN A 77 11.23 -16.99 19.02
CA GLN A 77 10.51 -18.11 18.38
C GLN A 77 11.36 -18.94 17.40
N SER A 78 12.66 -19.12 17.68
CA SER A 78 13.64 -19.70 16.74
C SER A 78 13.37 -21.12 16.22
N ASN A 79 12.29 -21.80 16.64
CA ASN A 79 12.08 -23.24 16.42
C ASN A 79 10.77 -23.64 15.71
N VAL A 80 9.92 -22.70 15.25
CA VAL A 80 8.71 -23.07 14.48
C VAL A 80 8.90 -22.63 13.03
N SER A 81 9.36 -23.57 12.20
CA SER A 81 9.49 -23.40 10.76
C SER A 81 8.11 -23.19 10.12
N SER A 82 7.74 -21.94 9.88
CA SER A 82 6.59 -21.58 9.07
C SER A 82 6.86 -21.87 7.59
N GLY A 83 6.79 -23.15 7.20
CA GLY A 83 6.48 -23.66 5.86
C GLY A 83 7.43 -23.38 4.68
N TRP A 84 8.11 -22.25 4.64
CA TRP A 84 8.98 -21.81 3.55
C TRP A 84 10.35 -21.48 4.13
N GLY A 85 11.39 -22.16 3.64
CA GLY A 85 12.75 -22.16 4.24
C GLY A 85 13.53 -20.84 4.24
N ARG A 86 12.89 -19.67 4.11
CA ARG A 86 13.55 -18.36 4.24
C ARG A 86 13.38 -17.79 5.66
N ARG A 87 14.48 -17.26 6.20
CA ARG A 87 14.50 -16.67 7.55
C ARG A 87 13.61 -15.41 7.59
N PRO A 88 12.73 -15.23 8.58
CA PRO A 88 11.88 -14.04 8.74
C PRO A 88 12.64 -12.70 8.60
N ALA A 89 13.89 -12.66 9.08
CA ALA A 89 14.77 -11.51 8.94
C ALA A 89 15.08 -11.11 7.47
N ALA A 90 15.20 -12.07 6.55
CA ALA A 90 15.47 -11.80 5.13
C ALA A 90 14.25 -11.17 4.45
N LEU A 91 13.04 -11.64 4.76
CA LEU A 91 11.80 -11.07 4.23
C LEU A 91 11.56 -9.65 4.77
N ARG A 92 11.88 -9.40 6.04
CA ARG A 92 11.89 -8.04 6.59
C ARG A 92 12.91 -7.15 5.89
N ALA A 93 14.14 -7.64 5.65
CA ALA A 93 15.15 -6.87 4.94
C ALA A 93 14.67 -6.49 3.53
N LEU A 94 14.06 -7.43 2.79
CA LEU A 94 13.47 -7.15 1.48
C LEU A 94 12.35 -6.11 1.53
N SER A 95 11.42 -6.21 2.49
CA SER A 95 10.37 -5.22 2.70
C SER A 95 10.95 -3.82 2.98
N GLN A 96 11.96 -3.73 3.84
CA GLN A 96 12.63 -2.47 4.15
C GLN A 96 13.35 -1.90 2.93
N ARG A 97 14.01 -2.74 2.12
CA ARG A 97 14.66 -2.31 0.88
C ARG A 97 13.66 -1.77 -0.15
N LEU A 98 12.50 -2.42 -0.30
CA LEU A 98 11.41 -1.92 -1.15
C LEU A 98 10.90 -0.56 -0.69
N SER A 99 10.49 -0.45 0.58
CA SER A 99 9.96 0.79 1.13
C SER A 99 10.99 1.92 1.10
N ARG A 100 12.25 1.61 1.42
CA ARG A 100 13.33 2.59 1.37
C ARG A 100 13.56 3.09 -0.05
N GLY A 101 13.75 2.21 -1.04
CA GLY A 101 14.00 2.64 -2.42
C GLY A 101 12.83 3.45 -3.00
N PHE A 102 11.59 3.05 -2.71
CA PHE A 102 10.41 3.82 -3.10
C PHE A 102 10.38 5.21 -2.45
N ASN A 103 10.73 5.32 -1.17
CA ASN A 103 10.81 6.60 -0.47
C ASN A 103 11.92 7.50 -1.01
N GLU A 104 13.10 6.96 -1.32
CA GLU A 104 14.20 7.70 -1.95
C GLU A 104 13.75 8.27 -3.30
N ALA A 105 13.08 7.45 -4.13
CA ALA A 105 12.54 7.88 -5.43
C ALA A 105 11.41 8.90 -5.32
N LEU A 106 10.56 8.79 -4.30
CA LEU A 106 9.52 9.77 -4.02
C LEU A 106 10.10 11.09 -3.56
N ASN A 107 11.04 11.07 -2.62
CA ASN A 107 11.63 12.29 -2.07
C ASN A 107 12.47 13.03 -3.12
N GLY A 108 13.23 12.29 -3.93
CA GLY A 108 14.00 12.84 -5.03
C GLY A 108 15.07 13.82 -4.57
N PHE A 109 15.70 13.58 -3.41
CA PHE A 109 16.67 14.50 -2.86
C PHE A 109 18.00 14.46 -3.60
N ASN A 110 18.62 15.63 -3.76
CA ASN A 110 19.90 15.79 -4.47
C ASN A 110 21.08 15.12 -3.75
N ASP A 111 21.02 14.99 -2.42
CA ASP A 111 22.04 14.28 -1.62
C ASP A 111 22.02 12.76 -1.85
N GLU A 112 20.87 12.20 -2.22
CA GLU A 112 20.70 10.82 -2.67
C GLU A 112 21.02 10.64 -4.18
N GLY A 113 21.48 11.69 -4.85
CA GLY A 113 21.90 11.65 -6.26
C GLY A 113 20.78 11.83 -7.27
N TRP A 114 19.56 12.17 -6.83
CA TRP A 114 18.46 12.51 -7.74
C TRP A 114 18.58 13.93 -8.27
N SER A 115 18.15 14.13 -9.51
CA SER A 115 18.08 15.45 -10.15
C SER A 115 16.82 15.56 -10.99
N VAL A 116 16.13 16.69 -10.92
CA VAL A 116 14.95 16.94 -11.75
C VAL A 116 15.39 17.15 -13.20
N MET A 117 14.80 16.38 -14.11
CA MET A 117 15.01 16.59 -15.53
C MET A 117 14.25 17.85 -15.97
N GLY A 118 14.95 18.79 -16.60
CA GLY A 118 14.37 20.06 -17.04
C GLY A 118 13.15 19.83 -17.93
N ASN A 119 12.10 20.61 -17.69
CA ASN A 119 10.88 20.62 -18.48
C ASN A 119 10.38 22.06 -18.62
N ASP A 120 9.58 22.33 -19.66
CA ASP A 120 9.02 23.63 -19.99
C ASP A 120 7.93 24.13 -19.00
N GLY A 121 7.76 23.46 -17.85
CA GLY A 121 6.81 23.83 -16.79
C GLY A 121 5.36 23.40 -17.03
N ILE A 122 5.08 22.64 -18.11
CA ILE A 122 3.73 22.24 -18.54
C ILE A 122 3.42 20.77 -18.24
N ASP A 123 4.32 20.03 -17.57
CA ASP A 123 4.16 18.58 -17.38
C ASP A 123 3.59 18.23 -15.99
N ASP A 124 2.45 17.55 -16.00
CA ASP A 124 1.77 16.97 -14.83
C ASP A 124 2.55 15.80 -14.21
N VAL A 125 3.58 15.29 -14.91
CA VAL A 125 4.50 14.24 -14.42
C VAL A 125 5.90 14.82 -14.23
N THR A 126 6.44 14.69 -13.02
CA THR A 126 7.82 15.07 -12.71
C THR A 126 8.76 13.91 -13.02
N ILE A 127 9.84 14.19 -13.74
CA ILE A 127 10.89 13.21 -14.05
C ILE A 127 12.13 13.52 -13.25
N LEU A 128 12.58 12.53 -12.47
CA LEU A 128 13.81 12.57 -11.68
C LEU A 128 14.80 11.55 -12.26
N VAL A 129 16.08 11.90 -12.32
CA VAL A 129 17.15 11.02 -12.79
C VAL A 129 18.19 10.85 -11.71
N ASN A 130 18.58 9.61 -11.45
CA ASN A 130 19.66 9.23 -10.55
C ASN A 130 20.75 8.49 -11.32
N SER A 131 21.93 9.11 -11.39
CA SER A 131 23.10 8.55 -12.06
C SER A 131 24.17 8.10 -11.05
N SER A 132 23.80 7.97 -9.77
CA SER A 132 24.76 7.61 -8.72
C SER A 132 25.23 6.15 -8.88
N PRO A 133 26.53 5.88 -8.70
CA PRO A 133 27.08 4.53 -8.85
C PRO A 133 26.54 3.56 -7.79
N GLU A 134 26.09 4.06 -6.63
CA GLU A 134 25.56 3.23 -5.54
C GLU A 134 24.22 2.55 -5.90
N LYS A 135 23.31 3.28 -6.58
CA LYS A 135 22.08 2.67 -7.13
C LYS A 135 22.36 1.72 -8.29
N LEU A 136 23.46 1.94 -9.01
CA LEU A 136 23.82 1.20 -10.22
C LEU A 136 24.63 -0.07 -9.95
N MET A 137 25.41 -0.13 -8.86
CA MET A 137 26.25 -1.29 -8.51
C MET A 137 25.47 -2.59 -8.32
N GLY A 138 24.15 -2.53 -8.06
CA GLY A 138 23.31 -3.71 -8.01
C GLY A 138 22.81 -4.18 -9.39
N LEU A 139 22.60 -3.26 -10.34
CA LEU A 139 22.09 -3.56 -11.68
C LEU A 139 23.24 -4.10 -12.54
N ASN A 140 23.43 -5.43 -12.57
CA ASN A 140 24.42 -6.12 -13.41
C ASN A 140 24.05 -6.04 -14.90
N LEU A 141 24.17 -4.86 -15.50
CA LEU A 141 23.99 -4.62 -16.94
C LEU A 141 25.29 -5.00 -17.67
N THR A 142 25.61 -6.30 -17.70
CA THR A 142 26.77 -6.83 -18.44
C THR A 142 26.39 -7.10 -19.90
N PHE A 143 27.07 -6.44 -20.83
CA PHE A 143 26.92 -6.66 -22.28
C PHE A 143 27.98 -7.63 -22.81
N THR A 144 27.62 -8.33 -23.89
CA THR A 144 28.39 -9.41 -24.54
C THR A 144 29.70 -8.97 -25.23
N ASN A 145 30.11 -7.70 -25.14
CA ASN A 145 31.18 -7.14 -25.97
C ASN A 145 32.44 -6.62 -25.25
N GLY A 146 32.61 -6.86 -23.94
CA GLY A 146 33.88 -6.56 -23.25
C GLY A 146 34.27 -5.07 -23.14
N PHE A 147 33.35 -4.15 -23.44
CA PHE A 147 33.52 -2.71 -23.18
C PHE A 147 32.83 -2.31 -21.88
N SER A 148 33.42 -1.34 -21.17
CA SER A 148 32.89 -0.76 -19.92
C SER A 148 31.44 -0.33 -20.09
N ALA A 149 30.60 -0.60 -19.09
CA ALA A 149 29.19 -0.23 -19.07
C ALA A 149 29.02 1.24 -19.48
N VAL A 150 28.30 1.46 -20.58
CA VAL A 150 27.75 2.78 -20.91
C VAL A 150 26.93 3.22 -19.70
N SER A 151 27.13 4.45 -19.24
CA SER A 151 26.52 5.02 -18.04
C SER A 151 25.02 4.70 -17.97
N SER A 152 24.68 3.72 -17.14
CA SER A 152 23.28 3.43 -16.81
C SER A 152 22.82 4.41 -15.74
N ALA A 153 21.53 4.69 -15.70
CA ALA A 153 20.91 5.55 -14.72
C ALA A 153 19.49 5.03 -14.41
N VAL A 154 18.94 5.50 -13.29
CA VAL A 154 17.55 5.20 -12.91
C VAL A 154 16.73 6.47 -13.07
N LEU A 155 15.60 6.36 -13.76
CA LEU A 155 14.64 7.42 -13.95
C LEU A 155 13.40 7.13 -13.09
N CYS A 156 12.96 8.09 -12.31
CA CYS A 156 11.69 8.03 -11.58
C CYS A 156 10.69 8.99 -12.24
N ALA A 157 9.55 8.46 -12.67
CA ALA A 157 8.41 9.26 -13.08
C ALA A 157 7.40 9.34 -11.93
N ARG A 158 7.16 10.56 -11.45
CA ARG A 158 6.33 10.84 -10.28
C ARG A 158 5.16 11.74 -10.64
N ALA A 159 3.99 11.43 -10.12
CA ALA A 159 2.82 12.30 -10.19
C ALA A 159 2.02 12.24 -8.88
N SER A 160 1.21 13.26 -8.62
CA SER A 160 0.28 13.27 -7.49
C SER A 160 -1.11 13.72 -7.95
N MET A 161 -2.15 13.14 -7.38
CA MET A 161 -3.53 13.55 -7.62
C MET A 161 -4.33 13.60 -6.32
N LEU A 162 -5.35 14.45 -6.29
CA LEU A 162 -6.31 14.53 -5.21
C LEU A 162 -7.50 13.61 -5.51
N LEU A 163 -7.75 12.66 -4.62
CA LEU A 163 -8.91 11.78 -4.65
C LEU A 163 -10.00 12.35 -3.73
N GLN A 164 -11.25 12.25 -4.15
CA GLN A 164 -12.41 12.72 -3.39
C GLN A 164 -13.41 11.60 -3.19
N ASN A 165 -13.80 11.37 -1.95
CA ASN A 165 -14.77 10.35 -1.52
C ASN A 165 -14.37 8.94 -1.94
N VAL A 166 -13.08 8.61 -1.97
CA VAL A 166 -12.60 7.26 -2.28
C VAL A 166 -11.88 6.71 -1.05
N PRO A 167 -12.38 5.62 -0.44
CA PRO A 167 -11.68 4.94 0.65
C PRO A 167 -10.31 4.42 0.17
N PRO A 168 -9.18 4.81 0.82
CA PRO A 168 -7.84 4.39 0.40
C PRO A 168 -7.67 2.87 0.29
N ALA A 169 -8.16 2.11 1.27
CA ALA A 169 -8.04 0.65 1.32
C ALA A 169 -8.74 -0.03 0.13
N VAL A 170 -9.92 0.47 -0.28
CA VAL A 170 -10.70 -0.10 -1.39
C VAL A 170 -10.00 0.13 -2.73
N LEU A 171 -9.50 1.35 -2.97
CA LEU A 171 -8.75 1.65 -4.18
C LEU A 171 -7.44 0.85 -4.23
N LEU A 172 -6.72 0.76 -3.11
CA LEU A 172 -5.48 0.00 -3.03
C LEU A 172 -5.71 -1.49 -3.32
N ARG A 173 -6.79 -2.07 -2.76
CA ARG A 173 -7.21 -3.45 -3.02
C ARG A 173 -7.51 -3.68 -4.50
N PHE A 174 -8.24 -2.76 -5.13
CA PHE A 174 -8.47 -2.83 -6.58
C PHE A 174 -7.16 -2.82 -7.38
N LEU A 175 -6.24 -1.89 -7.07
CA LEU A 175 -4.96 -1.78 -7.78
C LEU A 175 -4.12 -3.05 -7.63
N ARG A 176 -4.14 -3.67 -6.45
CA ARG A 176 -3.45 -4.92 -6.14
C ARG A 176 -4.04 -6.11 -6.93
N GLU A 177 -5.36 -6.24 -6.94
CA GLU A 177 -6.08 -7.41 -7.50
C GLU A 177 -6.30 -7.31 -9.01
N HIS A 178 -6.35 -6.11 -9.56
CA HIS A 178 -6.66 -5.84 -10.97
C HIS A 178 -5.50 -5.15 -11.69
N ARG A 179 -4.26 -5.65 -11.55
CA ARG A 179 -3.05 -5.08 -12.17
C ARG A 179 -3.21 -4.87 -13.69
N SER A 180 -3.81 -5.83 -14.38
CA SER A 180 -4.04 -5.80 -15.83
C SER A 180 -4.98 -4.69 -16.31
N GLU A 181 -5.76 -4.08 -15.41
CA GLU A 181 -6.67 -2.97 -15.77
C GLU A 181 -5.92 -1.63 -15.88
N TRP A 182 -4.71 -1.53 -15.31
CA TRP A 182 -3.97 -0.29 -15.26
C TRP A 182 -2.50 -0.40 -15.71
N ALA A 183 -1.88 -1.58 -15.64
CA ALA A 183 -0.50 -1.82 -16.06
C ALA A 183 -0.42 -2.22 -17.53
N ASP A 184 0.67 -1.83 -18.20
CA ASP A 184 0.98 -2.21 -19.57
C ASP A 184 2.02 -3.34 -19.56
N ASN A 185 1.66 -4.47 -20.19
CA ASN A 185 2.48 -5.67 -20.28
C ASN A 185 3.86 -5.41 -20.90
N SER A 186 3.95 -4.50 -21.88
CA SER A 186 5.20 -4.17 -22.55
C SER A 186 6.15 -3.39 -21.63
N ILE A 187 5.60 -2.54 -20.76
CA ILE A 187 6.36 -1.77 -19.79
C ILE A 187 6.80 -2.66 -18.62
N ASP A 188 5.92 -3.55 -18.15
CA ASP A 188 6.28 -4.55 -17.14
C ASP A 188 7.41 -5.47 -17.64
N ALA A 189 7.37 -5.86 -18.92
CA ALA A 189 8.45 -6.63 -19.56
C ALA A 189 9.76 -5.83 -19.66
N TYR A 190 9.70 -4.53 -20.00
CA TYR A 190 10.86 -3.65 -20.02
C TYR A 190 11.51 -3.53 -18.64
N SER A 191 10.72 -3.26 -17.60
CA SER A 191 11.21 -3.12 -16.23
C SER A 191 11.76 -4.45 -15.69
N ALA A 192 11.17 -5.59 -16.06
CA ALA A 192 11.69 -6.91 -15.68
C ALA A 192 12.98 -7.28 -16.42
N ALA A 193 13.15 -6.83 -17.67
CA ALA A 193 14.37 -7.05 -18.44
C ALA A 193 15.56 -6.30 -17.84
N ALA A 194 15.34 -5.10 -17.29
CA ALA A 194 16.39 -4.30 -16.64
C ALA A 194 17.05 -4.97 -15.42
N VAL A 195 16.34 -5.88 -14.74
CA VAL A 195 16.86 -6.62 -13.57
C VAL A 195 17.47 -7.98 -13.96
N LYS A 196 17.17 -8.49 -15.17
CA LYS A 196 17.76 -9.73 -15.68
C LYS A 196 19.09 -9.44 -16.38
N ALA A 197 20.14 -10.17 -16.04
CA ALA A 197 21.45 -10.08 -16.71
C ALA A 197 21.33 -10.54 -18.19
N GLY A 198 21.06 -9.62 -19.11
CA GLY A 198 21.04 -9.87 -20.56
C GLY A 198 20.55 -8.67 -21.37
N PRO A 199 20.99 -8.52 -22.63
CA PRO A 199 20.81 -7.28 -23.41
C PRO A 199 19.32 -6.97 -23.66
N CYS A 200 18.91 -5.76 -23.32
CA CYS A 200 17.57 -5.23 -23.59
C CYS A 200 17.36 -5.05 -25.10
N SER A 201 16.72 -6.01 -25.76
CA SER A 201 16.02 -5.73 -27.02
C SER A 201 14.57 -5.36 -26.68
N LEU A 202 14.15 -4.15 -27.07
CA LEU A 202 12.75 -3.73 -27.00
C LEU A 202 11.91 -4.74 -27.82
N PRO A 203 10.99 -5.52 -27.24
CA PRO A 203 10.07 -6.31 -28.03
C PRO A 203 9.13 -5.33 -28.74
N GLY A 204 9.07 -5.40 -30.07
CA GLY A 204 8.11 -4.61 -30.85
C GLY A 204 6.69 -4.83 -30.33
N SER A 205 5.94 -3.74 -30.16
CA SER A 205 4.55 -3.72 -29.69
C SER A 205 3.70 -4.75 -30.44
N ARG A 206 3.30 -5.81 -29.73
CA ARG A 206 2.19 -6.70 -30.11
C ARG A 206 1.38 -6.99 -28.86
N VAL A 207 0.11 -6.59 -28.92
CA VAL A 207 -0.90 -6.80 -27.87
C VAL A 207 -1.10 -8.31 -27.70
N GLY A 208 -0.67 -8.84 -26.55
CA GLY A 208 -0.99 -10.18 -26.08
C GLY A 208 -1.64 -10.07 -24.71
N SER A 209 -2.83 -10.64 -24.57
CA SER A 209 -3.54 -10.78 -23.29
C SER A 209 -2.88 -11.88 -22.46
N PHE A 210 -2.57 -11.62 -21.19
CA PHE A 210 -2.08 -12.64 -20.26
C PHE A 210 -3.23 -13.50 -19.73
N GLY A 211 -2.94 -14.79 -19.52
CA GLY A 211 -3.80 -15.69 -18.76
C GLY A 211 -3.16 -15.94 -17.40
N GLY A 212 -3.83 -15.53 -16.33
CA GLY A 212 -3.46 -15.89 -14.95
C GLY A 212 -2.41 -14.99 -14.29
N GLN A 213 -2.82 -14.25 -13.25
CA GLN A 213 -1.93 -13.70 -12.23
C GLN A 213 -1.89 -14.68 -11.06
N VAL A 214 -0.72 -15.19 -10.69
CA VAL A 214 -0.56 -16.03 -9.48
C VAL A 214 0.09 -15.20 -8.39
N ILE A 215 -0.63 -14.99 -7.29
CA ILE A 215 -0.15 -14.29 -6.09
C ILE A 215 0.30 -15.34 -5.08
N LEU A 216 1.58 -15.29 -4.70
CA LEU A 216 2.19 -16.17 -3.69
C LEU A 216 2.53 -15.34 -2.45
N PRO A 217 1.81 -15.47 -1.33
CA PRO A 217 2.12 -14.74 -0.11
C PRO A 217 3.43 -15.24 0.51
N LEU A 218 4.37 -14.33 0.80
CA LEU A 218 5.67 -14.62 1.41
C LEU A 218 5.69 -14.37 2.92
N ALA A 219 5.15 -13.25 3.36
CA ALA A 219 5.13 -12.86 4.77
C ALA A 219 3.92 -11.98 5.07
N ASN A 220 3.46 -12.05 6.31
CA ASN A 220 2.43 -11.17 6.85
C ASN A 220 2.88 -10.71 8.24
N THR A 221 2.71 -9.44 8.56
CA THR A 221 3.00 -8.94 9.91
C THR A 221 1.99 -9.49 10.91
N ILE A 222 2.37 -9.51 12.19
CA ILE A 222 1.61 -10.11 13.30
C ILE A 222 0.20 -9.51 13.45
N GLU A 223 0.02 -8.25 13.02
CA GLU A 223 -1.25 -7.52 13.06
C GLU A 223 -1.94 -7.48 11.69
N HIS A 224 -1.46 -8.25 10.69
CA HIS A 224 -1.97 -8.31 9.31
C HIS A 224 -2.03 -6.97 8.56
N GLU A 225 -1.31 -5.96 9.04
CA GLU A 225 -1.29 -4.61 8.46
C GLU A 225 -0.46 -4.53 7.17
N GLU A 226 0.58 -5.37 7.08
CA GLU A 226 1.52 -5.41 5.94
C GLU A 226 1.75 -6.84 5.48
N PHE A 227 1.65 -7.06 4.17
CA PHE A 227 1.96 -8.35 3.58
C PHE A 227 2.84 -8.21 2.34
N LEU A 228 3.79 -9.15 2.24
CA LEU A 228 4.76 -9.26 1.16
C LEU A 228 4.40 -10.47 0.31
N GLU A 229 4.33 -10.30 -1.00
CA GLU A 229 3.85 -11.31 -1.95
C GLU A 229 4.76 -11.35 -3.18
N VAL A 230 4.83 -12.49 -3.85
CA VAL A 230 5.39 -12.62 -5.19
C VAL A 230 4.26 -12.75 -6.17
N ILE A 231 4.23 -11.87 -7.17
CA ILE A 231 3.34 -11.98 -8.31
C ILE A 231 4.12 -12.63 -9.44
N LYS A 232 3.56 -13.74 -9.96
CA LYS A 232 3.98 -14.33 -11.23
C LYS A 232 2.99 -13.92 -12.32
N LEU A 233 3.50 -13.28 -13.38
CA LEU A 233 2.77 -12.99 -14.60
C LEU A 233 3.21 -13.99 -15.67
N GLU A 234 2.28 -14.82 -16.13
CA GLU A 234 2.54 -15.85 -17.14
C GLU A 234 2.43 -15.26 -18.55
N GLY A 235 3.52 -15.30 -19.30
CA GLY A 235 3.55 -14.83 -20.69
C GLY A 235 2.94 -15.85 -21.64
N ILE A 236 1.81 -15.53 -22.27
CA ILE A 236 1.28 -16.34 -23.36
C ILE A 236 2.08 -16.02 -24.64
N GLY A 237 3.01 -16.89 -24.99
CA GLY A 237 3.67 -16.87 -26.29
C GLY A 237 2.74 -17.43 -27.36
N HIS A 238 2.11 -16.57 -28.15
CA HIS A 238 1.50 -16.96 -29.43
C HIS A 238 2.22 -16.21 -30.56
N CYS A 239 3.37 -16.73 -31.00
CA CYS A 239 3.92 -16.43 -32.32
C CYS A 239 4.60 -17.69 -32.88
N PRO A 240 4.32 -18.13 -34.13
CA PRO A 240 4.88 -19.37 -34.68
C PRO A 240 6.32 -19.24 -35.21
N GLU A 241 6.95 -18.07 -35.17
CA GLU A 241 8.21 -17.84 -35.92
C GLU A 241 9.43 -17.38 -35.12
N ASP A 242 9.36 -17.22 -33.79
CA ASP A 242 10.57 -16.99 -32.98
C ASP A 242 10.60 -17.94 -31.78
N SER A 243 11.65 -18.77 -31.70
CA SER A 243 11.88 -19.77 -30.65
C SER A 243 12.18 -19.19 -29.25
N MET A 244 11.70 -18.00 -28.92
CA MET A 244 11.79 -17.47 -27.56
C MET A 244 10.74 -18.14 -26.67
N MET A 245 11.21 -18.99 -25.76
CA MET A 245 10.39 -19.56 -24.69
C MET A 245 9.59 -18.45 -23.96
N PRO A 246 8.31 -18.69 -23.62
CA PRO A 246 7.54 -17.76 -22.80
C PRO A 246 8.31 -17.47 -21.51
N ARG A 247 8.60 -16.19 -21.25
CA ARG A 247 9.35 -15.75 -20.07
C ARG A 247 8.37 -15.27 -19.02
N ASP A 248 8.33 -15.99 -17.92
CA ASP A 248 7.62 -15.55 -16.72
C ASP A 248 8.27 -14.26 -16.17
N ILE A 249 7.41 -13.32 -15.78
CA ILE A 249 7.79 -12.08 -15.09
C ILE A 249 7.39 -12.24 -13.62
N PHE A 250 8.32 -11.88 -12.73
CA PHE A 250 8.11 -11.95 -11.29
C PHE A 250 8.23 -10.55 -10.70
N PHE A 251 7.28 -10.20 -9.83
CA PHE A 251 7.31 -8.99 -9.03
C PHE A 251 7.29 -9.36 -7.55
N LEU A 252 8.13 -8.70 -6.76
CA LEU A 252 7.97 -8.64 -5.31
C LEU A 252 7.03 -7.47 -5.00
N GLN A 253 5.97 -7.72 -4.25
CA GLN A 253 4.93 -6.74 -3.94
C GLN A 253 4.71 -6.64 -2.43
N LEU A 254 4.79 -5.43 -1.89
CA LEU A 254 4.48 -5.05 -0.52
C LEU A 254 3.19 -4.24 -0.51
N CYS A 255 2.23 -4.65 0.31
CA CYS A 255 0.99 -3.91 0.53
C CYS A 255 0.87 -3.54 2.01
N SER A 256 0.45 -2.30 2.29
CA SER A 256 0.22 -1.76 3.63
C SER A 256 -1.10 -0.98 3.68
N GLY A 257 -1.82 -1.02 4.80
CA GLY A 257 -3.04 -0.24 5.01
C GLY A 257 -4.28 -0.77 4.27
N VAL A 258 -4.44 -2.09 4.21
CA VAL A 258 -5.57 -2.77 3.54
C VAL A 258 -6.81 -2.90 4.44
N ASP A 259 -6.65 -2.74 5.76
CA ASP A 259 -7.74 -2.69 6.74
C ASP A 259 -8.28 -1.26 6.90
N GLU A 260 -9.61 -1.12 6.78
CA GLU A 260 -10.32 0.16 6.94
C GLU A 260 -10.32 0.66 8.39
N ASN A 261 -10.09 -0.22 9.36
CA ASN A 261 -10.11 0.11 10.79
C ASN A 261 -8.78 0.68 11.32
N ALA A 262 -7.72 0.66 10.53
CA ALA A 262 -6.42 1.21 10.90
C ALA A 262 -6.44 2.75 10.78
N VAL A 263 -6.84 3.42 11.85
CA VAL A 263 -6.92 4.89 11.93
C VAL A 263 -5.57 5.53 11.59
N GLY A 264 -5.53 6.40 10.57
CA GLY A 264 -4.41 7.31 10.30
C GLY A 264 -3.21 6.72 9.54
N THR A 265 -3.28 5.47 9.06
CA THR A 265 -2.18 4.87 8.28
C THR A 265 -2.31 5.17 6.79
N CYS A 266 -1.16 5.33 6.14
CA CYS A 266 -1.10 5.45 4.69
C CYS A 266 -1.43 4.09 4.06
N ALA A 267 -2.15 4.07 2.95
CA ALA A 267 -2.33 2.86 2.15
C ALA A 267 -1.27 2.83 1.04
N GLU A 268 -0.45 1.78 0.99
CA GLU A 268 0.70 1.69 0.08
C GLU A 268 0.73 0.37 -0.66
N LEU A 269 1.01 0.44 -1.96
CA LEU A 269 1.22 -0.71 -2.83
C LEU A 269 2.53 -0.48 -3.56
N ILE A 270 3.58 -1.17 -3.14
CA ILE A 270 4.94 -1.01 -3.66
C ILE A 270 5.34 -2.34 -4.29
N PHE A 271 5.89 -2.33 -5.49
CA PHE A 271 6.39 -3.52 -6.15
C PHE A 271 7.70 -3.26 -6.87
N ALA A 272 8.52 -4.29 -7.03
CA ALA A 272 9.73 -4.23 -7.85
C ALA A 272 9.89 -5.53 -8.66
N PRO A 273 10.38 -5.44 -9.91
CA PRO A 273 10.73 -6.62 -10.68
C PRO A 273 11.84 -7.40 -9.98
N ILE A 274 11.73 -8.73 -9.99
CA ILE A 274 12.69 -9.65 -9.40
C ILE A 274 13.06 -10.73 -10.42
N ASP A 275 14.27 -11.25 -10.31
CA ASP A 275 14.65 -12.44 -11.06
C ASP A 275 14.09 -13.72 -10.40
N ALA A 276 13.90 -14.78 -11.20
CA ALA A 276 13.43 -16.08 -10.73
C ALA A 276 14.38 -16.69 -9.68
N SER A 277 15.67 -16.32 -9.69
CA SER A 277 16.64 -16.72 -8.67
C SER A 277 16.35 -16.14 -7.27
N PHE A 278 15.57 -15.05 -7.19
CA PHE A 278 15.18 -14.37 -5.95
C PHE A 278 16.34 -14.21 -4.94
N ALA A 279 17.47 -13.68 -5.44
CA ALA A 279 18.64 -13.43 -4.61
C ALA A 279 18.39 -12.27 -3.61
N ASP A 280 18.77 -12.45 -2.35
CA ASP A 280 18.46 -11.49 -1.27
C ASP A 280 19.13 -10.12 -1.45
N ASP A 281 20.22 -10.05 -2.22
CA ASP A 281 21.01 -8.84 -2.50
C ASP A 281 20.75 -8.23 -3.88
N ALA A 282 19.81 -8.78 -4.66
CA ALA A 282 19.49 -8.26 -6.00
C ALA A 282 19.00 -6.80 -5.93
N PRO A 283 19.37 -5.93 -6.89
CA PRO A 283 18.85 -4.57 -6.97
C PRO A 283 17.33 -4.61 -7.10
N LEU A 284 16.66 -3.66 -6.45
CA LEU A 284 15.22 -3.47 -6.60
C LEU A 284 15.01 -2.11 -7.24
N LEU A 285 14.03 -2.03 -8.13
CA LEU A 285 13.51 -0.79 -8.70
C LEU A 285 12.06 -0.62 -8.23
N PRO A 286 11.84 -0.11 -7.00
CA PRO A 286 10.51 0.02 -6.45
C PRO A 286 9.65 0.99 -7.24
N SER A 287 8.42 0.58 -7.52
CA SER A 287 7.39 1.38 -8.17
C SER A 287 6.06 1.14 -7.48
N GLY A 288 5.15 2.09 -7.50
CA GLY A 288 3.92 1.91 -6.77
C GLY A 288 3.08 3.15 -6.50
N PHE A 289 2.21 2.98 -5.52
CA PHE A 289 1.15 3.90 -5.14
C PHE A 289 1.18 4.14 -3.64
N ARG A 290 0.96 5.40 -3.26
CA ARG A 290 0.85 5.85 -1.88
C ARG A 290 -0.41 6.70 -1.74
N ILE A 291 -1.33 6.33 -0.87
CA ILE A 291 -2.57 7.06 -0.62
C ILE A 291 -2.60 7.52 0.83
N ILE A 292 -2.56 8.83 1.03
CA ILE A 292 -2.60 9.46 2.36
C ILE A 292 -3.96 10.16 2.53
N PRO A 293 -4.81 9.73 3.47
CA PRO A 293 -6.02 10.46 3.80
C PRO A 293 -5.68 11.81 4.44
N LEU A 294 -6.32 12.88 3.97
CA LEU A 294 -6.15 14.24 4.48
C LEU A 294 -7.11 14.52 5.63
N ASP A 295 -8.34 14.02 5.53
CA ASP A 295 -9.37 14.22 6.54
C ASP A 295 -9.34 13.04 7.52
N SER A 296 -8.44 13.06 8.50
CA SER A 296 -8.67 12.28 9.71
C SER A 296 -9.86 12.91 10.41
N GLY A 297 -10.94 12.15 10.56
CA GLY A 297 -12.18 12.62 11.17
C GLY A 297 -11.86 13.44 12.41
N LYS A 298 -12.39 14.66 12.43
CA LYS A 298 -12.37 15.53 13.60
C LYS A 298 -13.17 14.80 14.68
N GLU A 299 -12.56 13.87 15.39
CA GLU A 299 -13.11 13.34 16.62
C GLU A 299 -13.20 14.53 17.57
N ALA A 300 -14.41 15.07 17.68
CA ALA A 300 -14.80 15.91 18.78
C ALA A 300 -14.82 15.07 20.07
N SER A 301 -13.64 14.68 20.53
CA SER A 301 -13.41 14.25 21.90
C SER A 301 -11.95 14.48 22.23
N SER A 302 -11.64 15.72 22.60
CA SER A 302 -10.44 15.99 23.37
C SER A 302 -10.46 15.09 24.62
N PRO A 303 -9.34 14.43 24.99
CA PRO A 303 -9.25 13.62 26.20
C PRO A 303 -9.05 14.51 27.45
N ASN A 304 -9.60 15.73 27.45
CA ASN A 304 -9.56 16.67 28.57
C ASN A 304 -10.89 16.71 29.33
N ARG A 305 -11.58 15.58 29.45
CA ARG A 305 -12.70 15.43 30.41
C ARG A 305 -12.19 14.95 31.77
N THR A 306 -11.21 15.67 32.30
CA THR A 306 -10.78 15.56 33.69
C THR A 306 -10.66 16.97 34.27
N LEU A 307 -11.78 17.70 34.32
CA LEU A 307 -11.97 18.92 35.13
C LEU A 307 -13.34 19.51 34.80
N ASP A 308 -14.41 18.81 35.18
CA ASP A 308 -15.57 19.52 35.70
C ASP A 308 -16.49 18.58 36.50
N LEU A 309 -16.06 18.23 37.70
CA LEU A 309 -16.92 17.61 38.73
C LEU A 309 -17.41 18.66 39.75
N ALA A 310 -17.20 19.95 39.47
CA ALA A 310 -17.62 21.06 40.33
C ALA A 310 -18.87 21.79 39.81
N SER A 311 -19.29 21.58 38.56
CA SER A 311 -20.56 22.10 38.03
C SER A 311 -21.81 21.29 38.40
N SER A 312 -21.66 20.21 39.20
CA SER A 312 -22.80 19.37 39.67
C SER A 312 -23.37 19.78 41.04
N LEU A 313 -23.21 21.04 41.44
CA LEU A 313 -23.86 21.58 42.64
C LEU A 313 -24.45 22.96 42.38
N GLU A 314 -25.37 23.08 41.41
CA GLU A 314 -26.40 24.12 41.47
C GLU A 314 -27.78 23.52 41.19
N ILE A 315 -28.63 23.65 42.21
CA ILE A 315 -30.05 23.30 42.26
C ILE A 315 -30.84 24.34 41.45
N GLY A 316 -31.61 23.94 40.43
CA GLY A 316 -32.65 24.82 39.88
C GLY A 316 -33.17 24.55 38.47
N SER A 317 -34.38 23.97 38.41
CA SER A 317 -35.47 24.23 37.45
C SER A 317 -35.23 24.19 35.92
N ALA A 318 -35.73 23.11 35.32
CA ALA A 318 -36.54 23.01 34.08
C ALA A 318 -36.39 24.09 32.98
N GLY A 319 -35.96 23.65 31.79
CA GLY A 319 -36.14 24.36 30.53
C GLY A 319 -35.70 23.55 29.31
N ASN A 320 -36.65 22.88 28.65
CA ASN A 320 -36.45 22.18 27.37
C ASN A 320 -35.81 23.09 26.31
N ARG A 321 -34.65 22.70 25.78
CA ARG A 321 -34.17 23.13 24.45
C ARG A 321 -33.58 21.94 23.69
N THR A 322 -34.41 21.36 22.83
CA THR A 322 -34.01 20.48 21.74
C THR A 322 -33.22 21.30 20.70
N SER A 323 -31.89 21.20 20.67
CA SER A 323 -31.11 21.66 19.50
C SER A 323 -30.91 20.48 18.55
N ASN A 324 -31.82 20.42 17.59
CA ASN A 324 -31.78 19.56 16.44
C ASN A 324 -30.69 20.07 15.47
N ASP A 325 -29.43 19.69 15.69
CA ASP A 325 -28.34 19.87 14.72
C ASP A 325 -27.86 18.50 14.23
N LEU A 326 -28.77 17.75 13.63
CA LEU A 326 -28.48 16.53 12.86
C LEU A 326 -28.40 16.89 11.36
N SER A 327 -27.49 17.79 10.97
CA SER A 327 -27.20 18.07 9.56
C SER A 327 -25.97 18.96 9.34
N ALA A 328 -24.77 18.56 9.77
CA ALA A 328 -23.53 19.21 9.31
C ALA A 328 -22.26 18.42 9.69
N ALA A 329 -21.98 17.29 9.05
CA ALA A 329 -20.61 16.78 8.84
C ALA A 329 -20.61 15.54 7.93
N SER A 330 -21.25 15.60 6.76
CA SER A 330 -20.87 14.70 5.67
C SER A 330 -19.59 15.26 5.04
N GLY A 331 -18.48 15.18 5.78
CA GLY A 331 -17.18 15.62 5.29
C GLY A 331 -16.81 14.79 4.06
N CYS A 332 -16.59 15.45 2.93
CA CYS A 332 -16.03 14.82 1.74
C CYS A 332 -14.64 14.29 2.11
N THR A 333 -14.42 12.98 2.12
CA THR A 333 -13.13 12.40 2.48
C THR A 333 -12.13 12.64 1.36
N ARG A 334 -11.09 13.44 1.61
CA ARG A 334 -10.05 13.73 0.64
C ARG A 334 -8.81 12.90 0.95
N SER A 335 -8.18 12.39 -0.10
CA SER A 335 -6.90 11.68 0.01
C SER A 335 -5.96 12.15 -1.09
N VAL A 336 -4.67 12.20 -0.81
CA VAL A 336 -3.64 12.43 -1.82
C VAL A 336 -3.08 11.10 -2.24
N MET A 337 -3.15 10.81 -3.53
CA MET A 337 -2.50 9.67 -4.13
C MET A 337 -1.22 10.14 -4.83
N THR A 338 -0.09 9.59 -4.43
CA THR A 338 1.19 9.77 -5.10
C THR A 338 1.55 8.48 -5.83
N ILE A 339 1.99 8.64 -7.08
CA ILE A 339 2.37 7.58 -7.99
C ILE A 339 3.85 7.78 -8.31
N ALA A 340 4.66 6.73 -8.22
CA ALA A 340 6.05 6.77 -8.63
C ALA A 340 6.47 5.46 -9.28
N PHE A 341 7.14 5.55 -10.43
CA PHE A 341 7.64 4.41 -11.20
C PHE A 341 9.10 4.61 -11.56
N GLU A 342 9.93 3.64 -11.21
CA GLU A 342 11.37 3.63 -11.50
C GLU A 342 11.68 2.79 -12.74
N PHE A 343 12.55 3.32 -13.61
CA PHE A 343 12.99 2.71 -14.86
C PHE A 343 14.50 2.78 -14.94
N ALA A 344 15.18 1.63 -15.09
CA ALA A 344 16.58 1.67 -15.50
C ALA A 344 16.68 2.00 -16.99
N PHE A 345 17.69 2.78 -17.37
CA PHE A 345 17.92 3.14 -18.75
C PHE A 345 19.41 3.40 -19.01
N GLU A 346 19.81 3.30 -20.27
CA GLU A 346 21.12 3.74 -20.71
C GLU A 346 21.10 5.23 -21.03
N SER A 347 22.17 5.97 -20.72
CA SER A 347 22.22 7.43 -20.90
C SER A 347 21.77 7.91 -22.28
N HIS A 348 22.05 7.16 -23.35
CA HIS A 348 21.66 7.54 -24.71
C HIS A 348 20.14 7.41 -24.98
N MET A 349 19.42 6.64 -24.16
CA MET A 349 17.97 6.42 -24.22
C MET A 349 17.19 7.33 -23.28
N GLN A 350 17.85 8.24 -22.55
CA GLN A 350 17.24 9.06 -21.50
C GLN A 350 15.94 9.73 -21.93
N GLU A 351 15.95 10.47 -23.04
CA GLU A 351 14.78 11.20 -23.53
C GLU A 351 13.66 10.26 -23.99
N HIS A 352 14.02 9.13 -24.58
CA HIS A 352 13.05 8.12 -25.01
C HIS A 352 12.35 7.49 -23.80
N VAL A 353 13.11 7.04 -22.80
CA VAL A 353 12.57 6.44 -21.58
C VAL A 353 11.77 7.47 -20.78
N ALA A 354 12.21 8.72 -20.73
CA ALA A 354 11.44 9.79 -20.08
C ALA A 354 10.08 10.02 -20.77
N SER A 355 10.04 10.08 -22.10
CA SER A 355 8.79 10.22 -22.85
C SER A 355 7.86 9.02 -22.62
N MET A 356 8.40 7.80 -22.69
CA MET A 356 7.67 6.56 -22.40
C MET A 356 7.11 6.57 -20.96
N ALA A 357 7.94 6.91 -19.97
CA ALA A 357 7.55 6.91 -18.56
C ALA A 357 6.45 7.94 -18.27
N ARG A 358 6.53 9.14 -18.87
CA ARG A 358 5.45 10.15 -18.79
C ARG A 358 4.14 9.61 -19.35
N GLN A 359 4.18 9.02 -20.55
CA GLN A 359 2.98 8.48 -21.20
C GLN A 359 2.39 7.34 -20.36
N TYR A 360 3.23 6.47 -19.80
CA TYR A 360 2.80 5.37 -18.94
C TYR A 360 2.13 5.88 -17.66
N VAL A 361 2.76 6.81 -16.94
CA VAL A 361 2.19 7.39 -15.72
C VAL A 361 0.86 8.12 -16.03
N ARG A 362 0.76 8.86 -17.14
CA ARG A 362 -0.51 9.49 -17.56
C ARG A 362 -1.60 8.47 -17.87
N SER A 363 -1.25 7.35 -18.51
CA SER A 363 -2.19 6.24 -18.74
C SER A 363 -2.70 5.67 -17.42
N ILE A 364 -1.81 5.40 -16.47
CA ILE A 364 -2.17 4.93 -15.13
C ILE A 364 -3.08 5.94 -14.43
N ILE A 365 -2.74 7.23 -14.46
CA ILE A 365 -3.56 8.29 -13.87
C ILE A 365 -4.98 8.24 -14.43
N SER A 366 -5.13 8.10 -15.74
CA SER A 366 -6.45 8.01 -16.38
C SER A 366 -7.24 6.78 -15.94
N SER A 367 -6.59 5.62 -15.80
CA SER A 367 -7.22 4.39 -15.32
C SER A 367 -7.63 4.50 -13.84
N VAL A 368 -6.75 5.01 -12.99
CA VAL A 368 -7.03 5.28 -11.58
C VAL A 368 -8.19 6.24 -11.43
N GLN A 369 -8.25 7.32 -12.21
CA GLN A 369 -9.35 8.28 -12.15
C GLN A 369 -10.70 7.64 -12.54
N ARG A 370 -10.73 6.80 -13.58
CA ARG A 370 -11.95 6.06 -13.95
C ARG A 370 -12.42 5.15 -12.81
N VAL A 371 -11.51 4.44 -12.17
CA VAL A 371 -11.81 3.55 -11.03
C VAL A 371 -12.27 4.36 -9.82
N ALA A 372 -11.57 5.44 -9.49
CA ALA A 372 -11.90 6.35 -8.39
C ALA A 372 -13.32 6.92 -8.55
N LEU A 373 -13.71 7.33 -9.76
CA LEU A 373 -15.07 7.79 -10.05
C LEU A 373 -16.13 6.70 -9.86
N ALA A 374 -15.81 5.44 -10.20
CA ALA A 374 -16.72 4.30 -10.00
C ALA A 374 -16.83 3.88 -8.53
N LEU A 375 -15.76 4.05 -7.74
CA LEU A 375 -15.73 3.74 -6.31
C LEU A 375 -16.27 4.88 -5.43
N SER A 376 -16.42 6.09 -5.98
CA SER A 376 -16.97 7.24 -5.27
C SER A 376 -18.47 7.04 -5.02
N PRO A 377 -18.95 7.15 -3.77
CA PRO A 377 -20.37 7.05 -3.48
C PRO A 377 -21.12 8.17 -4.21
N SER A 378 -21.97 7.79 -5.17
CA SER A 378 -22.73 8.75 -5.96
C SER A 378 -23.75 9.45 -5.07
N ASN A 379 -23.86 10.78 -5.16
CA ASN A 379 -24.91 11.58 -4.49
C ASN A 379 -26.34 11.34 -5.07
N LEU A 380 -26.65 10.12 -5.53
CA LEU A 380 -27.95 9.75 -6.06
C LEU A 380 -28.86 9.29 -4.92
N SER A 381 -29.67 10.25 -4.46
CA SER A 381 -30.92 10.09 -3.69
C SER A 381 -30.83 9.61 -2.24
N SER A 382 -30.73 10.58 -1.34
CA SER A 382 -31.47 10.57 -0.07
C SER A 382 -32.97 10.41 -0.39
N HIS A 383 -33.48 9.17 -0.47
CA HIS A 383 -34.88 8.74 -0.25
C HIS A 383 -35.08 7.30 -0.77
N ALA A 384 -34.25 6.35 -0.33
CA ALA A 384 -34.61 4.94 -0.34
C ALA A 384 -33.85 4.27 0.80
N GLY A 385 -34.53 3.99 1.90
CA GLY A 385 -34.02 3.16 2.99
C GLY A 385 -33.87 1.72 2.50
N LEU A 386 -32.82 1.44 1.72
CA LEU A 386 -32.33 0.09 1.50
C LEU A 386 -31.36 -0.21 2.62
N ARG A 387 -31.86 -0.97 3.60
CA ARG A 387 -31.05 -1.60 4.64
C ARG A 387 -29.81 -2.20 3.98
N THR A 388 -28.64 -1.81 4.47
CA THR A 388 -27.35 -2.40 4.13
C THR A 388 -27.50 -3.93 4.19
N PRO A 389 -27.13 -4.68 3.13
CA PRO A 389 -27.08 -6.13 3.24
C PRO A 389 -26.06 -6.46 4.34
N LEU A 390 -26.52 -7.13 5.38
CA LEU A 390 -25.67 -7.52 6.50
C LEU A 390 -24.79 -8.70 6.04
N GLY A 391 -23.71 -8.41 5.32
CA GLY A 391 -22.68 -9.39 4.97
C GLY A 391 -22.00 -9.12 3.62
N THR A 392 -20.68 -9.24 3.59
CA THR A 392 -19.88 -9.19 2.35
C THR A 392 -20.24 -10.38 1.42
N PRO A 393 -20.11 -10.26 0.09
CA PRO A 393 -20.43 -11.34 -0.85
C PRO A 393 -19.60 -12.61 -0.62
N GLU A 394 -18.39 -12.46 -0.07
CA GLU A 394 -17.52 -13.55 0.36
C GLU A 394 -18.13 -14.32 1.54
N ALA A 395 -18.70 -13.62 2.52
CA ALA A 395 -19.32 -14.24 3.69
C ALA A 395 -20.56 -15.05 3.29
N GLN A 396 -21.36 -14.55 2.34
CA GLN A 396 -22.48 -15.32 1.78
C GLN A 396 -22.03 -16.56 1.03
N THR A 397 -20.91 -16.47 0.31
CA THR A 397 -20.34 -17.60 -0.42
C THR A 397 -19.80 -18.65 0.55
N LEU A 398 -19.09 -18.23 1.59
CA LEU A 398 -18.62 -19.13 2.66
C LEU A 398 -19.78 -19.83 3.37
N ALA A 399 -20.86 -19.10 3.71
CA ALA A 399 -22.04 -19.69 4.35
C ALA A 399 -22.68 -20.79 3.47
N ARG A 400 -22.76 -20.55 2.15
CA ARG A 400 -23.21 -21.56 1.17
C ARG A 400 -22.29 -22.78 1.14
N TRP A 401 -20.97 -22.57 1.14
CA TRP A 401 -19.99 -23.65 1.12
C TRP A 401 -20.02 -24.51 2.38
N ILE A 402 -20.17 -23.90 3.56
CA ILE A 402 -20.31 -24.61 4.83
C ILE A 402 -21.55 -25.51 4.79
N CYS A 403 -22.70 -24.97 4.38
CA CYS A 403 -23.95 -25.74 4.28
C CYS A 403 -23.84 -26.89 3.27
N HIS A 404 -23.20 -26.64 2.12
CA HIS A 404 -22.99 -27.66 1.09
C HIS A 404 -22.03 -28.77 1.57
N SER A 405 -20.91 -28.41 2.20
CA SER A 405 -19.95 -29.35 2.77
C SER A 405 -20.60 -30.25 3.83
N TYR A 406 -21.39 -29.67 4.73
CA TYR A 406 -22.10 -30.43 5.77
C TYR A 406 -23.05 -31.48 5.16
N ARG A 407 -23.79 -31.10 4.11
CA ARG A 407 -24.66 -32.01 3.36
C ARG A 407 -23.86 -33.12 2.68
N CYS A 408 -22.72 -32.79 2.06
CA CYS A 408 -21.91 -33.75 1.31
C CYS A 408 -21.20 -34.76 2.20
N TYR A 409 -20.68 -34.35 3.36
CA TYR A 409 -19.85 -35.21 4.22
C TYR A 409 -20.61 -35.86 5.38
N LEU A 410 -21.65 -35.21 5.91
CA LEU A 410 -22.42 -35.72 7.04
C LEU A 410 -23.83 -36.17 6.65
N GLY A 411 -24.25 -35.94 5.40
CA GLY A 411 -25.56 -36.36 4.89
C GLY A 411 -26.75 -35.62 5.51
N VAL A 412 -26.50 -34.56 6.29
CA VAL A 412 -27.50 -33.78 6.99
C VAL A 412 -27.52 -32.33 6.50
N GLU A 413 -28.71 -31.76 6.36
CA GLU A 413 -28.88 -30.34 6.05
C GLU A 413 -28.64 -29.52 7.31
N LEU A 414 -27.57 -28.71 7.32
CA LEU A 414 -27.21 -27.84 8.44
C LEU A 414 -28.26 -26.76 8.70
N LEU A 415 -28.87 -26.22 7.65
CA LEU A 415 -29.94 -25.23 7.72
C LEU A 415 -31.16 -25.73 6.96
N LYS A 416 -32.35 -25.66 7.56
CA LYS A 416 -33.62 -25.86 6.85
C LYS A 416 -33.85 -24.65 5.94
N LEU A 417 -33.55 -24.81 4.65
CA LEU A 417 -33.76 -23.76 3.66
C LEU A 417 -35.26 -23.50 3.49
N ASN A 418 -35.78 -22.48 4.17
CA ASN A 418 -36.98 -21.80 3.67
C ASN A 418 -36.56 -20.95 2.47
N ASN A 419 -37.37 -20.99 1.40
CA ASN A 419 -37.02 -20.56 0.05
C ASN A 419 -36.90 -19.03 -0.15
N GLU A 420 -36.31 -18.30 0.80
CA GLU A 420 -36.21 -16.84 0.81
C GLU A 420 -34.74 -16.37 0.86
N GLY A 421 -34.12 -16.18 -0.30
CA GLY A 421 -32.95 -15.29 -0.51
C GLY A 421 -31.61 -15.61 0.18
N GLY A 422 -30.48 -15.30 -0.47
CA GLY A 422 -29.13 -15.58 0.03
C GLY A 422 -28.71 -14.86 1.34
N GLU A 423 -29.41 -13.79 1.73
CA GLU A 423 -29.19 -13.10 3.00
C GLU A 423 -29.71 -13.88 4.21
N SER A 424 -30.76 -14.70 4.04
CA SER A 424 -31.32 -15.48 5.14
C SER A 424 -30.34 -16.56 5.61
N THR A 425 -29.60 -17.17 4.69
CA THR A 425 -28.64 -18.25 4.97
C THR A 425 -27.52 -17.82 5.92
N LEU A 426 -26.92 -16.66 5.70
CA LEU A 426 -25.82 -16.17 6.55
C LEU A 426 -26.31 -15.84 7.95
N LYS A 427 -27.47 -15.20 8.05
CA LYS A 427 -28.10 -14.89 9.33
C LYS A 427 -28.48 -16.17 10.09
N SER A 428 -29.05 -17.15 9.42
CA SER A 428 -29.41 -18.44 10.01
C SER A 428 -28.18 -19.24 10.45
N LEU A 429 -27.08 -19.19 9.70
CA LEU A 429 -25.81 -19.81 10.09
C LEU A 429 -25.22 -19.15 11.35
N TRP A 430 -25.25 -17.82 11.41
CA TRP A 430 -24.71 -17.05 12.53
C TRP A 430 -25.46 -17.29 13.85
N HIS A 431 -26.76 -17.58 13.77
CA HIS A 431 -27.62 -17.86 14.93
C HIS A 431 -27.86 -19.37 15.12
N HIS A 432 -27.06 -20.23 14.49
CA HIS A 432 -27.17 -21.67 14.67
C HIS A 432 -26.87 -22.05 16.14
N SER A 433 -27.67 -22.92 16.73
CA SER A 433 -27.57 -23.26 18.16
C SER A 433 -26.30 -24.04 18.50
N ASP A 434 -25.81 -24.82 17.54
CA ASP A 434 -24.67 -25.71 17.74
C ASP A 434 -23.37 -25.10 17.20
N ALA A 435 -22.25 -25.39 17.86
CA ALA A 435 -20.93 -24.98 17.39
C ALA A 435 -20.57 -25.69 16.08
N ILE A 436 -20.18 -24.92 15.06
CA ILE A 436 -19.78 -25.44 13.75
C ILE A 436 -18.25 -25.50 13.71
N MET A 437 -17.69 -26.70 13.59
CA MET A 437 -16.26 -26.91 13.42
C MET A 437 -15.90 -26.97 11.94
N CYS A 438 -15.11 -25.99 11.46
CA CYS A 438 -14.58 -25.99 10.09
C CYS A 438 -13.13 -26.50 10.11
N CYS A 439 -12.87 -27.62 9.44
CA CYS A 439 -11.53 -28.16 9.29
C CYS A 439 -11.11 -28.09 7.83
N SER A 440 -9.98 -27.45 7.54
CA SER A 440 -9.29 -27.64 6.26
C SER A 440 -8.24 -28.74 6.46
N LEU A 441 -8.42 -29.91 5.83
CA LEU A 441 -7.30 -30.83 5.66
C LEU A 441 -6.41 -30.30 4.53
N LYS A 442 -5.11 -30.23 4.80
CA LYS A 442 -4.08 -29.96 3.81
C LYS A 442 -3.47 -31.27 3.34
#